data_AF-A0A4V0HW33-F1
#
_entry.id   AF-A0A4V0HW33-F1
#
_cell.length_a   1.000
_cell.length_b   1.000
_cell.length_c   1.000
_cell.angle_alpha   90.00
_cell.angle_beta   90.00
_cell.angle_gamma   90.00
#
_symmetry.space_group_name_H-M   'P 1'
#
loop_
_entity.id
_entity.type
_entity.pdbx_description
1 polymer ?
#
loop_
_entity_poly.entity_id
_entity_poly.type
_entity_poly.pdbx_seq_one_letter_code
_entity_poly.pdbx_strand_id
1 'polypeptide(L)'
;MASRELTVYVRIWVRNQCRACYARFRYLNRHAQPESGIEAGATAEGVGAYYAEFQKRGDMPCPCPQCGFYQPHMLGGRFTAIAIAVVFFAVVVLGAVAIAASYQSIGTRTGAGVAAAYSGLIALIYLHEALYNPNRNLKRNHEDAVREIDRGRLEMLDRGVPGVRFWYPKLRIFRLVSPVLAAGAVAASLACLEHGYTLNESLLGAGALLTGASLVLYLVGLLWRQYALDAGIDEVIVTVERGGYIPEDFQDFYSEPGRYKADWPGWN
;
A
#
# COMPACT_ATOMS: atom_id res chain seq x y z
N MET A 1 -37.57 -11.80 -19.61
CA MET A 1 -36.36 -11.53 -20.41
C MET A 1 -35.38 -10.82 -19.50
N ALA A 2 -34.18 -11.36 -19.26
CA ALA A 2 -33.17 -10.68 -18.45
C ALA A 2 -32.57 -9.54 -19.30
N SER A 3 -32.67 -8.29 -18.82
CA SER A 3 -31.98 -7.16 -19.42
C SER A 3 -30.48 -7.40 -19.31
N ARG A 4 -29.76 -7.39 -20.45
CA ARG A 4 -28.30 -7.40 -20.45
C ARG A 4 -27.85 -6.02 -19.98
N GLU A 5 -27.36 -5.90 -18.76
CA GLU A 5 -26.72 -4.68 -18.29
C GLU A 5 -25.46 -4.43 -19.13
N LEU A 6 -25.45 -3.34 -19.89
CA LEU A 6 -24.25 -2.91 -20.61
C LEU A 6 -23.23 -2.43 -19.57
N THR A 7 -22.00 -2.93 -19.66
CA THR A 7 -20.89 -2.44 -18.85
C THR A 7 -20.15 -1.38 -19.65
N VAL A 8 -20.10 -0.15 -19.12
CA VAL A 8 -19.34 0.94 -19.72
C VAL A 8 -18.01 1.09 -18.99
N TYR A 9 -16.95 1.37 -19.75
CA TYR A 9 -15.62 1.58 -19.20
C TYR A 9 -15.31 3.07 -19.15
N VAL A 10 -15.08 3.59 -17.95
CA VAL A 10 -14.56 4.95 -17.73
C VAL A 10 -13.04 4.88 -17.75
N ARG A 11 -12.43 5.69 -18.62
CA ARG A 11 -10.98 5.89 -18.70
C ARG A 11 -10.58 7.05 -17.79
N ILE A 12 -9.59 6.87 -16.93
CA ILE A 12 -9.12 7.91 -16.01
C ILE A 12 -7.60 7.98 -16.10
N TRP A 13 -7.08 9.17 -16.39
CA TRP A 13 -5.65 9.40 -16.52
C TRP A 13 -5.06 10.02 -15.25
N VAL A 14 -4.24 9.28 -14.52
CA VAL A 14 -3.64 9.78 -13.28
C VAL A 14 -2.25 10.34 -13.57
N ARG A 15 -2.03 11.64 -13.35
CA ARG A 15 -0.72 12.28 -13.53
C ARG A 15 0.15 12.05 -12.32
N ASN A 16 1.44 11.82 -12.57
CA ASN A 16 2.46 11.62 -11.55
C ASN A 16 3.73 12.35 -11.98
N GLN A 17 4.46 12.87 -10.99
CA GLN A 17 5.80 13.38 -11.17
C GLN A 17 6.80 12.46 -10.46
N CYS A 18 7.82 12.00 -11.20
CA CYS A 18 8.88 11.17 -10.63
C CYS A 18 9.73 11.96 -9.64
N ARG A 19 9.79 11.55 -8.37
CA ARG A 19 10.67 12.20 -7.37
C ARG A 19 12.18 11.98 -7.59
N ALA A 20 12.57 11.07 -8.48
CA ALA A 20 13.99 10.79 -8.77
C ALA A 20 14.53 11.55 -9.99
N CYS A 21 13.74 11.65 -11.06
CA CYS A 21 14.16 12.31 -12.30
C CYS A 21 13.28 13.49 -12.70
N TYR A 22 12.23 13.81 -11.95
CA TYR A 22 11.24 14.87 -12.23
C TYR A 22 10.42 14.70 -13.50
N ALA A 23 10.51 13.56 -14.19
CA ALA A 23 9.67 13.23 -15.34
C ALA A 23 8.20 13.28 -14.95
N ARG A 24 7.36 13.88 -15.80
CA ARG A 24 5.90 13.87 -15.65
C ARG A 24 5.33 12.83 -16.59
N PHE A 25 4.47 11.98 -16.07
CA PHE A 25 3.83 10.91 -16.82
C PHE A 25 2.43 10.69 -16.30
N ARG A 26 1.58 10.07 -17.11
CA ARG A 26 0.24 9.65 -16.71
C ARG A 26 0.04 8.19 -17.03
N TYR A 27 -0.72 7.48 -16.20
CA TYR A 27 -1.17 6.12 -16.52
C TYR A 27 -2.68 6.07 -16.66
N LEU A 28 -3.13 5.20 -17.56
CA LEU A 28 -4.52 4.95 -17.84
C LEU A 28 -5.05 3.92 -16.87
N ASN A 29 -6.06 4.32 -16.12
CA ASN A 29 -6.87 3.43 -15.34
C ASN A 29 -8.21 3.19 -16.06
N ARG A 30 -8.67 1.94 -16.06
CA ARG A 30 -9.95 1.55 -16.67
C ARG A 30 -10.86 1.04 -15.57
N HIS A 31 -11.96 1.75 -15.36
CA HIS A 31 -12.99 1.33 -14.43
C HIS A 31 -14.22 0.84 -15.19
N ALA A 32 -14.63 -0.40 -14.92
CA ALA A 32 -15.91 -0.90 -15.39
C ALA A 32 -17.02 -0.39 -14.44
N GLN A 33 -18.02 0.30 -14.98
CA GLN A 33 -19.23 0.67 -14.26
C GLN A 33 -20.47 0.12 -14.97
N PRO A 34 -21.50 -0.29 -14.19
CA PRO A 34 -22.79 -0.61 -14.76
C PRO A 34 -23.42 0.64 -15.39
N GLU A 35 -24.20 0.46 -16.46
CA GLU A 35 -24.83 1.57 -17.21
C GLU A 35 -25.66 2.50 -16.33
N SER A 36 -26.38 1.95 -15.37
CA SER A 36 -27.18 2.69 -14.38
C SER A 36 -26.36 3.62 -13.48
N GLY A 37 -25.04 3.43 -13.42
CA GLY A 37 -24.11 4.23 -12.63
C GLY A 37 -23.30 5.25 -13.43
N ILE A 38 -23.46 5.35 -14.76
CA ILE A 38 -22.61 6.20 -15.60
C ILE A 38 -22.73 7.67 -15.22
N GLU A 39 -23.95 8.19 -15.05
CA GLU A 39 -24.16 9.61 -14.71
C GLU A 39 -23.57 9.92 -13.34
N ALA A 40 -23.83 9.06 -12.35
CA ALA A 40 -23.29 9.20 -11.00
C ALA A 40 -21.74 9.08 -10.98
N GLY A 41 -21.18 8.14 -11.74
CA GLY A 41 -19.74 7.88 -11.81
C GLY A 41 -18.96 8.86 -12.67
N ALA A 42 -19.63 9.59 -13.57
CA ALA A 42 -19.05 10.68 -14.35
C ALA A 42 -19.05 12.02 -13.60
N THR A 43 -19.75 12.12 -12.46
CA THR A 43 -19.66 13.30 -11.59
C THR A 43 -18.29 13.43 -10.96
N ALA A 44 -17.87 14.65 -10.61
CA ALA A 44 -16.63 14.89 -9.88
C ALA A 44 -16.57 14.11 -8.55
N GLU A 45 -17.71 13.94 -7.87
CA GLU A 45 -17.82 13.16 -6.64
C GLU A 45 -17.64 11.66 -6.88
N GLY A 46 -18.31 11.09 -7.89
CA GLY A 46 -18.15 9.68 -8.26
C GLY A 46 -16.73 9.33 -8.70
N VAL A 47 -16.12 10.24 -9.46
CA VAL A 47 -14.71 10.16 -9.85
C VAL A 47 -13.78 10.28 -8.65
N GLY A 48 -14.06 11.20 -7.72
CA GLY A 48 -13.31 11.37 -6.48
C GLY A 48 -13.38 10.14 -5.57
N ALA A 49 -14.58 9.57 -5.39
CA ALA A 49 -14.79 8.35 -4.64
C ALA A 49 -14.08 7.16 -5.28
N TYR A 50 -14.15 7.04 -6.61
CA TYR A 50 -13.39 6.04 -7.34
C TYR A 50 -11.88 6.22 -7.16
N TYR A 51 -11.37 7.46 -7.24
CA TYR A 51 -9.95 7.73 -7.06
C TYR A 51 -9.49 7.40 -5.64
N ALA A 52 -10.30 7.70 -4.61
CA ALA A 52 -10.02 7.33 -3.23
C ALA A 52 -9.99 5.80 -3.05
N GLU A 53 -10.92 5.07 -3.68
CA GLU A 53 -10.92 3.60 -3.67
C GLU A 53 -9.74 3.02 -4.45
N PHE A 54 -9.37 3.65 -5.57
CA PHE A 54 -8.22 3.27 -6.37
C PHE A 54 -6.90 3.42 -5.60
N GLN A 55 -6.72 4.55 -4.91
CA GLN A 55 -5.57 4.77 -4.03
C GLN A 55 -5.49 3.68 -2.94
N LYS A 56 -6.63 3.23 -2.40
CA LYS A 56 -6.68 2.14 -1.43
C LYS A 56 -6.27 0.80 -2.03
N ARG A 57 -6.70 0.49 -3.26
CA ARG A 57 -6.39 -0.78 -3.93
C ARG A 57 -4.93 -0.87 -4.39
N GLY A 58 -4.30 0.27 -4.72
CA GLY A 58 -2.91 0.29 -5.18
C GLY A 58 -2.69 -0.44 -6.52
N ASP A 59 -3.76 -0.62 -7.29
CA ASP A 59 -3.77 -1.41 -8.52
C ASP A 59 -3.24 -0.60 -9.69
N MET A 60 -1.92 -0.41 -9.72
CA MET A 60 -1.04 -0.67 -10.87
C MET A 60 0.25 0.11 -10.60
N PRO A 61 1.19 -0.46 -9.84
CA PRO A 61 2.51 0.14 -9.70
C PRO A 61 3.17 0.14 -11.08
N CYS A 62 3.17 1.30 -11.75
CA CYS A 62 3.93 1.54 -12.96
C CYS A 62 5.22 2.28 -12.59
N PRO A 63 6.40 1.74 -12.92
CA PRO A 63 7.65 2.46 -12.69
C PRO A 63 7.74 3.68 -13.61
N CYS A 64 8.56 4.66 -13.22
CA CYS A 64 8.77 5.84 -14.06
C CYS A 64 9.31 5.45 -15.45
N PRO A 65 8.71 5.91 -16.55
CA PRO A 65 9.13 5.50 -17.90
C PRO A 65 10.50 6.06 -18.31
N GLN A 66 11.01 7.08 -17.63
CA GLN A 66 12.33 7.63 -17.94
C GLN A 66 13.47 6.96 -17.16
N CYS A 67 13.25 6.60 -15.89
CA CYS A 67 14.33 6.12 -15.02
C CYS A 67 14.09 4.73 -14.40
N GLY A 68 12.92 4.12 -14.61
CA GLY A 68 12.55 2.82 -14.05
C GLY A 68 12.32 2.82 -12.54
N PHE A 69 12.25 3.98 -11.89
CA PHE A 69 12.09 4.06 -10.44
C PHE A 69 10.62 3.92 -10.03
N TYR A 70 10.34 2.98 -9.13
CA TYR A 70 9.08 2.88 -8.41
C TYR A 70 9.02 3.91 -7.30
N GLN A 71 7.99 4.76 -7.35
CA GLN A 71 7.79 5.77 -6.34
C GLN A 71 7.21 5.15 -5.06
N PRO A 72 7.59 5.66 -3.88
CA PRO A 72 7.12 5.11 -2.62
C PRO A 72 5.58 5.04 -2.50
N HIS A 73 4.84 6.00 -3.07
CA HIS A 73 3.38 6.07 -2.96
C HIS A 73 2.67 4.97 -3.75
N MET A 74 3.28 4.55 -4.86
CA MET A 74 2.78 3.45 -5.69
C MET A 74 2.95 2.07 -5.05
N LEU A 75 3.75 1.97 -3.99
CA LEU A 75 4.01 0.71 -3.30
C LEU A 75 3.25 0.60 -1.96
N GLY A 76 2.65 1.69 -1.49
CA GLY A 76 2.07 1.80 -0.14
C GLY A 76 1.03 0.73 0.18
N GLY A 77 0.05 0.54 -0.71
CA GLY A 77 -1.08 -0.37 -0.49
C GLY A 77 -0.67 -1.81 -0.15
N ARG A 78 0.31 -2.36 -0.87
CA ARG A 78 0.81 -3.73 -0.62
C ARG A 78 1.42 -3.88 0.78
N PHE A 79 2.28 -2.94 1.17
CA PHE A 79 2.94 -3.02 2.48
C PHE A 79 1.95 -2.84 3.63
N THR A 80 0.96 -1.96 3.46
CA THR A 80 -0.10 -1.73 4.44
C THR A 80 -0.97 -2.97 4.62
N ALA A 81 -1.39 -3.63 3.53
CA ALA A 81 -2.20 -4.85 3.60
C ALA A 81 -1.47 -6.00 4.33
N ILE A 82 -0.20 -6.25 3.98
CA ILE A 82 0.62 -7.27 4.64
C ILE A 82 0.78 -6.95 6.13
N ALA A 83 1.06 -5.69 6.46
CA ALA A 83 1.22 -5.29 7.85
C ALA A 83 -0.06 -5.45 8.67
N ILE A 84 -1.22 -5.04 8.14
CA ILE A 84 -2.52 -5.23 8.79
C ILE A 84 -2.80 -6.70 9.00
N ALA A 85 -2.56 -7.54 7.99
CA ALA A 85 -2.74 -8.99 8.10
C ALA A 85 -1.84 -9.58 9.20
N VAL A 86 -0.55 -9.24 9.21
CA VAL A 86 0.40 -9.71 10.23
C VAL A 86 -0.02 -9.29 11.64
N VAL A 87 -0.43 -8.03 11.82
CA VAL A 87 -0.92 -7.50 13.10
C VAL A 87 -2.19 -8.24 13.54
N PHE A 88 -3.16 -8.40 12.63
CA PHE A 88 -4.40 -9.10 12.91
C PHE A 88 -4.15 -10.54 13.35
N PHE A 89 -3.36 -11.30 12.59
CA PHE A 89 -3.04 -12.68 12.95
C PHE A 89 -2.22 -12.76 14.25
N ALA A 90 -1.34 -11.79 14.52
CA ALA A 90 -0.63 -11.73 15.80
C ALA A 90 -1.57 -11.53 16.98
N VAL A 91 -2.54 -10.62 16.88
CA VAL A 91 -3.55 -10.42 17.91
C VAL A 91 -4.38 -11.69 18.13
N VAL A 92 -4.82 -12.34 17.04
CA VAL A 92 -5.63 -13.58 17.12
C VAL A 92 -4.84 -14.72 17.77
N VAL A 93 -3.62 -15.00 17.29
CA VAL A 93 -2.82 -16.13 17.77
C VAL A 93 -2.35 -15.90 19.20
N LEU A 94 -1.77 -14.74 19.50
CA LEU A 94 -1.29 -14.45 20.85
C LEU A 94 -2.45 -14.31 21.84
N GLY A 95 -3.59 -13.75 21.41
CA GLY A 95 -4.81 -13.70 22.21
C GLY A 95 -5.35 -15.10 22.54
N ALA A 96 -5.41 -16.00 21.55
CA ALA A 96 -5.84 -17.38 21.77
C ALA A 96 -4.89 -18.14 22.73
N VAL A 97 -3.57 -17.95 22.60
CA VAL A 97 -2.58 -18.53 23.52
C VAL A 97 -2.76 -17.99 24.94
N ALA A 98 -2.99 -16.68 25.09
CA ALA A 98 -3.23 -16.07 26.39
C ALA A 98 -4.52 -16.61 27.06
N ILE A 99 -5.61 -16.73 26.29
CA ILE A 99 -6.88 -17.30 26.77
C ILE A 99 -6.69 -18.78 27.16
N ALA A 100 -6.05 -19.59 26.32
CA ALA A 100 -5.81 -21.00 26.61
C ALA A 100 -4.93 -21.19 27.86
N ALA A 101 -3.94 -20.31 28.06
CA ALA A 101 -3.10 -20.31 29.26
C ALA A 101 -3.88 -19.89 30.52
N SER A 102 -4.80 -18.92 30.43
CA SER A 102 -5.62 -18.49 31.58
C SER A 102 -6.59 -19.58 32.06
N TYR A 103 -7.10 -20.39 31.14
CA TYR A 103 -7.90 -21.57 31.46
C TYR A 103 -7.07 -22.81 31.79
N GLN A 104 -5.74 -22.69 31.92
CA GLN A 104 -4.80 -23.78 32.17
C GLN A 104 -4.93 -24.95 31.16
N SER A 105 -5.52 -24.70 29.99
CA SER A 105 -5.72 -25.71 28.94
C SER A 105 -4.41 -26.02 28.21
N ILE A 106 -3.44 -25.11 28.28
CA ILE A 106 -2.05 -25.31 27.86
C ILE A 106 -1.11 -24.96 29.01
N GLY A 107 -0.03 -25.72 29.15
CA GLY A 107 1.03 -25.38 30.10
C GLY A 107 1.72 -24.07 29.72
N THR A 108 2.14 -23.28 30.70
CA THR A 108 2.80 -21.98 30.51
C THR A 108 4.05 -22.07 29.63
N ARG A 109 4.86 -23.12 29.81
CA ARG A 109 6.04 -23.41 28.97
C ARG A 109 5.66 -23.62 27.51
N THR A 110 4.60 -24.38 27.25
CA THR A 110 4.09 -24.63 25.90
C THR A 110 3.57 -23.34 25.28
N GLY A 111 2.76 -22.57 26.00
CA GLY A 111 2.23 -21.29 25.54
C GLY A 111 3.34 -20.29 25.20
N ALA A 112 4.35 -20.17 26.06
CA ALA A 112 5.52 -19.32 25.81
C ALA A 112 6.33 -19.78 24.58
N GLY A 113 6.50 -21.09 24.40
CA GLY A 113 7.15 -21.65 23.20
C GLY A 113 6.39 -21.32 21.91
N VAL A 114 5.06 -21.43 21.92
CA VAL A 114 4.22 -21.05 20.78
C VAL A 114 4.32 -19.55 20.49
N ALA A 115 4.24 -18.70 21.52
CA ALA A 115 4.38 -17.26 21.38
C ALA A 115 5.74 -16.88 20.78
N ALA A 116 6.83 -17.44 21.30
CA ALA A 116 8.18 -17.20 20.80
C ALA A 116 8.35 -17.64 19.34
N ALA A 117 7.86 -18.83 18.98
CA ALA A 117 7.89 -19.33 17.61
C ALA A 117 7.13 -18.40 16.65
N TYR A 118 5.94 -17.94 17.07
CA TYR A 118 5.12 -17.05 16.26
C TYR A 118 5.75 -15.65 16.09
N SER A 119 6.31 -15.08 17.16
CA SER A 119 7.07 -13.82 17.08
C SER A 119 8.31 -13.94 16.17
N GLY A 120 9.00 -15.08 16.20
CA GLY A 120 10.09 -15.38 15.27
C GLY A 120 9.63 -15.37 13.81
N LEU A 121 8.47 -15.97 13.51
CA LEU A 121 7.89 -15.97 12.17
C LEU A 121 7.55 -14.54 11.70
N ILE A 122 6.93 -13.72 12.55
CA ILE A 122 6.65 -12.30 12.26
C ILE A 122 7.96 -11.55 11.93
N ALA A 123 9.00 -11.75 12.73
CA ALA A 123 10.30 -11.11 12.51
C ALA A 123 10.90 -11.49 11.14
N LEU A 124 10.77 -12.75 10.72
CA LEU A 124 11.20 -13.21 9.40
C LEU A 124 10.40 -12.57 8.27
N ILE A 125 9.08 -12.41 8.42
CA ILE A 125 8.25 -11.69 7.44
C ILE A 125 8.72 -10.24 7.30
N TYR A 126 8.95 -9.55 8.42
CA TYR A 126 9.46 -8.17 8.37
C TYR A 126 10.86 -8.07 7.78
N LEU A 127 11.75 -9.01 8.08
CA LEU A 127 13.07 -9.06 7.49
C LEU A 127 12.98 -9.26 5.96
N HIS A 128 12.10 -10.16 5.51
CA HIS A 128 11.86 -10.38 4.09
C HIS A 128 11.40 -9.10 3.38
N GLU A 129 10.41 -8.40 3.94
CA GLU A 129 9.91 -7.13 3.40
C GLU A 129 10.95 -6.00 3.47
N ALA A 130 11.80 -5.99 4.51
CA ALA A 130 12.91 -5.04 4.65
C ALA A 130 13.99 -5.25 3.57
N LEU A 131 14.26 -6.50 3.22
CA LEU A 131 15.21 -6.88 2.16
C LEU A 131 14.60 -6.73 0.76
N TYR A 132 13.27 -6.72 0.64
CA TYR A 132 12.60 -6.47 -0.62
C TYR A 132 12.83 -5.03 -1.10
N ASN A 133 13.44 -4.92 -2.29
CA ASN A 133 13.69 -3.66 -2.97
C ASN A 133 13.13 -3.75 -4.41
N PRO A 134 11.97 -3.15 -4.71
CA PRO A 134 11.39 -3.13 -6.05
C PRO A 134 12.26 -2.33 -7.05
N ASN A 135 13.18 -1.50 -6.55
CA ASN A 135 14.14 -0.73 -7.35
C ASN A 135 15.50 -1.45 -7.47
N ARG A 136 15.57 -2.77 -7.23
CA ARG A 136 16.83 -3.54 -7.38
C ARG A 136 17.29 -3.62 -8.85
N ASN A 137 16.37 -3.63 -9.82
CA ASN A 137 16.69 -3.69 -11.25
C ASN A 137 15.93 -2.60 -12.02
N LEU A 138 16.51 -1.40 -12.05
CA LEU A 138 15.92 -0.24 -12.74
C LEU A 138 15.77 -0.45 -14.25
N LYS A 139 16.65 -1.25 -14.87
CA LYS A 139 16.57 -1.56 -16.30
C LYS A 139 15.31 -2.37 -16.61
N ARG A 140 15.07 -3.44 -15.85
CA ARG A 140 13.84 -4.24 -15.97
C ARG A 140 12.61 -3.38 -15.74
N ASN A 141 12.63 -2.53 -14.72
CA ASN A 141 11.51 -1.63 -14.46
C ASN A 141 11.28 -0.64 -15.62
N HIS A 142 12.35 -0.11 -16.23
CA HIS A 142 12.23 0.74 -17.41
C HIS A 142 11.63 -0.04 -18.59
N GLU A 143 12.07 -1.27 -18.84
CA GLU A 143 11.48 -2.16 -19.86
C GLU A 143 9.99 -2.43 -19.58
N ASP A 144 9.62 -2.64 -18.31
CA ASP A 144 8.22 -2.77 -17.89
C ASP A 144 7.43 -1.49 -18.22
N ALA A 145 7.95 -0.31 -17.91
CA ALA A 145 7.29 0.96 -18.24
C ALA A 145 7.14 1.18 -19.76
N VAL A 146 8.16 0.84 -20.55
CA VAL A 146 8.08 0.93 -22.01
C VAL A 146 6.99 0.03 -22.56
N ARG A 147 6.88 -1.21 -22.07
CA ARG A 147 5.77 -2.12 -22.43
C ARG A 147 4.40 -1.53 -22.10
N GLU A 148 4.30 -0.78 -21.01
CA GLU A 148 3.05 -0.09 -20.65
C GLU A 148 2.74 1.11 -21.55
N ILE A 149 3.76 1.80 -22.07
CA ILE A 149 3.60 2.82 -23.11
C ILE A 149 3.08 2.18 -24.39
N ASP A 150 3.70 1.07 -24.82
CA ASP A 150 3.28 0.35 -26.03
C ASP A 150 1.83 -0.16 -25.95
N ARG A 151 1.35 -0.47 -24.73
CA ARG A 151 -0.03 -0.87 -24.44
C ARG A 151 -1.02 0.31 -24.39
N GLY A 152 -0.54 1.55 -24.53
CA GLY A 152 -1.35 2.76 -24.33
C GLY A 152 -1.87 2.91 -22.90
N ARG A 153 -1.20 2.27 -21.92
CA ARG A 153 -1.54 2.37 -20.49
C ARG A 153 -0.68 3.35 -19.73
N LEU A 154 0.40 3.83 -20.34
CA LEU A 154 1.30 4.81 -19.78
C LEU A 154 1.64 5.84 -20.87
N GLU A 155 1.76 7.11 -20.48
CA GLU A 155 2.15 8.17 -21.39
C GLU A 155 3.12 9.11 -20.70
N MET A 156 4.20 9.44 -21.40
CA MET A 156 5.17 10.42 -20.94
C MET A 156 4.70 11.81 -21.34
N LEU A 157 4.44 12.67 -20.36
CA LEU A 157 3.98 14.04 -20.58
C LEU A 157 5.16 14.99 -20.75
N ASP A 158 6.19 14.81 -19.92
CA ASP A 158 7.37 15.65 -19.94
C ASP A 158 8.60 14.87 -19.47
N ARG A 159 9.74 15.12 -20.11
CA ARG A 159 11.02 14.54 -19.73
C ARG A 159 11.59 15.35 -18.58
N GLY A 160 11.96 14.66 -17.52
CA GLY A 160 12.62 15.29 -16.40
C GLY A 160 14.14 15.38 -16.58
N VAL A 161 14.80 16.07 -15.67
CA VAL A 161 16.26 16.18 -15.66
C VAL A 161 16.85 14.98 -14.90
N PRO A 162 17.66 14.13 -15.55
CA PRO A 162 18.35 13.04 -14.86
C PRO A 162 19.41 13.65 -13.94
N GLY A 163 19.07 13.90 -12.67
CA GLY A 163 19.93 14.77 -11.85
C GLY A 163 20.08 14.45 -10.38
N VAL A 164 19.11 13.83 -9.72
CA VAL A 164 19.20 13.71 -8.26
C VAL A 164 18.89 12.28 -7.83
N ARG A 165 19.94 11.53 -7.48
CA ARG A 165 19.77 10.24 -6.80
C ARG A 165 19.12 10.53 -5.45
N PHE A 166 17.80 10.47 -5.39
CA PHE A 166 17.05 10.63 -4.17
C PHE A 166 17.30 9.39 -3.29
N TRP A 167 18.30 9.50 -2.41
CA TRP A 167 18.58 8.48 -1.40
C TRP A 167 17.61 8.71 -0.25
N TYR A 168 16.84 7.69 0.15
CA TYR A 168 16.02 7.72 1.37
C TYR A 168 16.78 7.02 2.52
N PRO A 169 17.75 7.67 3.20
CA PRO A 169 18.51 7.04 4.28
C PRO A 169 17.62 6.69 5.48
N LYS A 170 16.56 7.48 5.74
CA LYS A 170 15.69 7.31 6.92
C LYS A 170 14.90 5.98 6.91
N LEU A 171 14.64 5.39 5.75
CA LEU A 171 13.91 4.11 5.64
C LEU A 171 14.77 2.89 6.00
N ARG A 172 16.11 2.98 5.93
CA ARG A 172 17.00 1.85 6.32
C ARG A 172 17.07 1.65 7.82
N ILE A 173 17.07 2.73 8.61
CA ILE A 173 17.20 2.65 10.07
C ILE A 173 15.99 1.94 10.67
N PHE A 174 14.77 2.35 10.28
CA PHE A 174 13.55 1.67 10.75
C PHE A 174 13.46 0.20 10.33
N ARG A 175 13.96 -0.15 9.14
CA ARG A 175 14.02 -1.54 8.65
C ARG A 175 14.97 -2.43 9.46
N LEU A 176 15.99 -1.85 10.09
CA LEU A 176 16.95 -2.60 10.91
C LEU A 176 16.56 -2.65 12.39
N VAL A 177 15.98 -1.58 12.93
CA VAL A 177 15.62 -1.49 14.35
C VAL A 177 14.47 -2.45 14.71
N SER A 178 13.44 -2.55 13.86
CA SER A 178 12.28 -3.41 14.13
C SER A 178 12.61 -4.91 14.31
N PRO A 179 13.36 -5.57 13.40
CA PRO A 179 13.72 -6.98 13.58
C PRO A 179 14.67 -7.21 14.77
N VAL A 180 15.55 -6.25 15.09
CA VAL A 180 16.42 -6.34 16.27
C VAL A 180 15.61 -6.32 17.57
N LEU A 181 14.61 -5.43 17.67
CA LEU A 181 13.71 -5.38 18.83
C LEU A 181 12.87 -6.65 18.94
N ALA A 182 12.36 -7.18 17.83
CA ALA A 182 11.63 -8.45 17.81
C ALA A 182 12.52 -9.63 18.26
N ALA A 183 13.76 -9.70 17.76
CA ALA A 183 14.72 -10.72 18.17
C ALA A 183 15.09 -10.61 19.66
N GLY A 184 15.25 -9.39 20.17
CA GLY A 184 15.48 -9.14 21.59
C GLY A 184 14.34 -9.63 22.48
N ALA A 185 13.08 -9.41 22.07
CA ALA A 185 11.91 -9.91 22.79
C ALA A 185 11.85 -11.45 22.80
N VAL A 186 12.17 -12.10 21.69
CA VAL A 186 12.24 -13.57 21.59
C VAL A 186 13.35 -14.12 22.49
N ALA A 187 14.55 -13.55 22.43
CA ALA A 187 15.69 -13.98 23.25
C ALA A 187 15.40 -13.82 24.75
N ALA A 188 14.79 -12.70 25.17
CA ALA A 188 14.37 -12.50 26.56
C ALA A 188 13.34 -13.55 27.01
N SER A 189 12.40 -13.90 26.13
CA SER A 189 11.36 -14.90 26.42
C SER A 189 11.95 -16.31 26.58
N LEU A 190 12.93 -16.67 25.74
CA LEU A 190 13.65 -17.95 25.82
C LEU A 190 14.54 -18.04 27.06
N ALA A 191 15.25 -16.97 27.42
CA ALA A 191 16.09 -16.93 28.62
C ALA A 191 15.27 -17.15 29.90
N CYS A 192 14.07 -16.55 29.98
CA CYS A 192 13.13 -16.79 31.08
C CYS A 192 12.67 -18.25 31.18
N LEU A 193 12.48 -18.93 30.04
CA LEU A 193 12.09 -20.34 30.00
C LEU A 193 13.20 -21.28 30.48
N GLU A 194 14.46 -20.99 30.15
CA GLU A 194 15.60 -21.83 30.55
C GLU A 194 15.90 -21.76 32.05
N HIS A 195 15.74 -20.58 32.67
CA HIS A 195 16.16 -20.35 34.04
C HIS A 195 15.11 -20.75 35.09
N GLY A 196 13.99 -21.32 34.68
CA GLY A 196 12.94 -21.80 35.59
C GLY A 196 12.35 -20.69 36.46
N TYR A 197 12.51 -19.41 36.08
CA TYR A 197 11.87 -18.31 36.75
C TYR A 197 10.37 -18.56 36.68
N THR A 198 9.75 -18.79 37.84
CA THR A 198 8.30 -18.70 37.96
C THR A 198 7.93 -17.35 37.39
N LEU A 199 7.11 -17.37 36.35
CA LEU A 199 6.55 -16.19 35.71
C LEU A 199 5.83 -15.36 36.77
N ASN A 200 6.57 -14.56 37.55
CA ASN A 200 5.97 -13.50 38.33
C ASN A 200 5.24 -12.63 37.31
N GLU A 201 3.98 -12.34 37.61
CA GLU A 201 2.99 -11.69 36.74
C GLU A 201 3.53 -10.42 36.05
N SER A 202 4.57 -9.80 36.62
CA SER A 202 5.30 -8.63 36.10
C SER A 202 6.13 -8.87 34.83
N LEU A 203 6.71 -10.05 34.60
CA LEU A 203 7.56 -10.32 33.42
C LEU A 203 6.75 -10.69 32.17
N LEU A 204 5.61 -11.38 32.34
CA LEU A 204 4.61 -11.56 31.28
C LEU A 204 4.05 -10.22 30.82
N GLY A 205 3.77 -9.32 31.78
CA GLY A 205 3.37 -7.95 31.50
C GLY A 205 4.45 -7.18 30.72
N ALA A 206 5.71 -7.25 31.13
CA ALA A 206 6.81 -6.54 30.46
C ALA A 206 7.07 -7.05 29.04
N GLY A 207 7.06 -8.37 28.81
CA GLY A 207 7.22 -8.96 27.49
C GLY A 207 6.06 -8.62 26.55
N ALA A 208 4.82 -8.70 27.04
CA ALA A 208 3.63 -8.29 26.30
C ALA A 208 3.64 -6.79 25.99
N LEU A 209 4.06 -5.94 26.94
CA LEU A 209 4.19 -4.49 26.77
C LEU A 209 5.26 -4.12 25.75
N LEU A 210 6.41 -4.79 25.76
CA LEU A 210 7.49 -4.51 24.78
C LEU A 210 7.11 -5.00 23.37
N THR A 211 6.42 -6.14 23.28
CA THR A 211 5.92 -6.65 22.00
C THR A 211 4.81 -5.74 21.46
N GLY A 212 3.88 -5.31 22.33
CA GLY A 212 2.84 -4.34 22.02
C GLY A 212 3.40 -2.97 21.62
N ALA A 213 4.39 -2.44 22.35
CA ALA A 213 5.05 -1.18 22.03
C ALA A 213 5.80 -1.26 20.69
N SER A 214 6.45 -2.38 20.41
CA SER A 214 7.11 -2.63 19.12
C SER A 214 6.11 -2.66 17.96
N LEU A 215 4.95 -3.28 18.17
CA LEU A 215 3.84 -3.32 17.22
C LEU A 215 3.27 -1.91 16.98
N VAL A 216 3.06 -1.13 18.04
CA VAL A 216 2.57 0.25 17.97
C VAL A 216 3.55 1.16 17.25
N LEU A 217 4.85 1.10 17.58
CA LEU A 217 5.87 1.88 16.89
C LEU A 217 5.98 1.50 15.40
N TYR A 218 5.79 0.22 15.07
CA TYR A 218 5.73 -0.24 13.69
C TYR A 218 4.49 0.30 12.95
N LEU A 219 3.31 0.23 13.58
CA LEU A 219 2.07 0.80 13.04
C LEU A 219 2.19 2.32 12.83
N VAL A 220 2.76 3.05 13.78
CA VAL A 220 3.06 4.47 13.66
C VAL A 220 4.04 4.73 12.51
N GLY A 221 5.06 3.89 12.34
CA GLY A 221 6.00 3.98 11.21
C GLY A 221 5.33 3.75 9.85
N LEU A 222 4.34 2.86 9.77
CA LEU A 222 3.56 2.62 8.56
C LEU A 222 2.57 3.74 8.26
N LEU A 223 1.89 4.26 9.28
CA LEU A 223 1.00 5.42 9.15
C LEU A 223 1.79 6.66 8.72
N TRP A 224 2.98 6.87 9.30
CA TRP A 224 3.88 7.95 8.88
C TRP A 224 4.38 7.75 7.45
N ARG A 225 4.67 6.50 7.07
CA ARG A 225 5.01 6.16 5.68
C ARG A 225 3.85 6.59 4.78
N GLN A 226 2.63 6.11 5.01
CA GLN A 226 1.45 6.46 4.23
C GLN A 226 1.23 7.98 4.14
N TYR A 227 1.32 8.70 5.25
CA TYR A 227 1.20 10.17 5.26
C TYR A 227 2.26 10.87 4.39
N ALA A 228 3.52 10.41 4.44
CA ALA A 228 4.59 10.94 3.59
C ALA A 228 4.45 10.55 2.10
N LEU A 229 3.67 9.50 1.81
CA LEU A 229 3.33 9.06 0.45
C LEU A 229 2.21 9.89 -0.16
N ASP A 230 1.21 10.24 0.64
CA ASP A 230 0.02 10.97 0.18
C ASP A 230 0.38 12.40 -0.27
N ALA A 231 1.42 13.02 0.30
CA ALA A 231 1.93 14.34 -0.07
C ALA A 231 2.61 14.44 -1.47
N GLY A 232 2.31 13.56 -2.43
CA GLY A 232 3.06 13.43 -3.69
C GLY A 232 2.26 13.37 -4.99
N ILE A 233 0.95 13.63 -4.95
CA ILE A 233 0.10 13.66 -6.15
C ILE A 233 -0.21 15.12 -6.47
N ASP A 234 0.31 15.61 -7.60
CA ASP A 234 0.20 17.02 -7.97
C ASP A 234 -1.14 17.37 -8.64
N GLU A 235 -1.77 16.44 -9.36
CA GLU A 235 -3.02 16.70 -10.11
C GLU A 235 -3.69 15.40 -10.61
N VAL A 236 -5.02 15.29 -10.50
CA VAL A 236 -5.81 14.21 -11.12
C VAL A 236 -6.62 14.79 -12.28
N ILE A 237 -6.36 14.33 -13.51
CA ILE A 237 -7.12 14.78 -14.69
C ILE A 237 -7.99 13.65 -15.19
N VAL A 238 -9.29 13.88 -15.15
CA VAL A 238 -10.28 12.87 -15.50
C VAL A 238 -10.71 13.16 -16.92
N THR A 239 -10.43 12.23 -17.82
CA THR A 239 -10.74 12.35 -19.25
C THR A 239 -11.63 11.19 -19.61
N VAL A 240 -12.94 11.44 -19.66
CA VAL A 240 -13.93 10.41 -19.99
C VAL A 240 -13.94 10.20 -21.50
N GLU A 241 -13.14 9.24 -21.96
CA GLU A 241 -13.18 8.76 -23.35
C GLU A 241 -14.16 7.57 -23.46
N ARG A 242 -15.27 7.75 -24.17
CA ARG A 242 -16.24 6.67 -24.42
C ARG A 242 -15.71 5.69 -25.48
N GLY A 243 -15.57 4.42 -25.11
CA GLY A 243 -15.36 3.32 -26.04
C GLY A 243 -16.63 2.49 -26.18
N GLY A 244 -17.48 2.81 -27.17
CA GLY A 244 -18.73 2.10 -27.45
C GLY A 244 -19.71 2.93 -28.29
N TYR A 245 -20.59 2.23 -29.03
CA TYR A 245 -21.65 2.82 -29.87
C TYR A 245 -22.56 3.76 -29.06
N ILE A 246 -22.77 4.98 -29.53
CA ILE A 246 -23.60 6.00 -28.88
C ILE A 246 -24.88 6.15 -29.72
N PRO A 247 -26.08 5.91 -29.16
CA PRO A 247 -27.34 6.27 -29.82
C PRO A 247 -27.35 7.78 -30.13
N GLU A 248 -27.79 8.16 -31.33
CA GLU A 248 -27.69 9.54 -31.87
C GLU A 248 -28.28 10.60 -30.92
N ASP A 249 -29.28 10.22 -30.14
CA ASP A 249 -30.06 11.05 -29.20
C ASP A 249 -29.23 11.67 -28.05
N PHE A 250 -28.01 11.18 -27.81
CA PHE A 250 -27.15 11.61 -26.69
C PHE A 250 -25.88 12.36 -27.12
N GLN A 251 -25.73 12.71 -28.40
CA GLN A 251 -24.54 13.41 -28.91
C GLN A 251 -24.46 14.88 -28.47
N ASP A 252 -25.60 15.55 -28.27
CA ASP A 252 -25.65 16.99 -27.99
C ASP A 252 -25.23 17.38 -26.57
N PHE A 253 -25.28 16.44 -25.61
CA PHE A 253 -24.99 16.71 -24.19
C PHE A 253 -23.48 16.75 -23.87
N TYR A 254 -22.60 16.34 -24.78
CA TYR A 254 -21.18 16.06 -24.48
C TYR A 254 -20.19 16.59 -25.55
N SER A 255 -20.59 17.56 -26.37
CA SER A 255 -19.82 18.05 -27.52
C SER A 255 -18.60 18.92 -27.18
N GLU A 256 -18.37 19.27 -25.91
CA GLU A 256 -17.15 19.94 -25.48
C GLU A 256 -16.34 19.07 -24.50
N PRO A 257 -15.09 18.69 -24.83
CA PRO A 257 -14.18 18.05 -23.89
C PRO A 257 -13.82 19.04 -22.77
N GLY A 258 -14.67 19.11 -21.75
CA GLY A 258 -14.42 19.90 -20.55
C GLY A 258 -13.21 19.33 -19.80
N ARG A 259 -12.14 20.12 -19.65
CA ARG A 259 -11.13 19.86 -18.61
C ARG A 259 -11.79 20.13 -17.27
N TYR A 260 -12.32 19.11 -16.63
CA TYR A 260 -12.72 19.22 -15.23
C TYR A 260 -11.45 19.21 -14.37
N LYS A 261 -10.94 20.39 -14.03
CA LYS A 261 -10.10 20.54 -12.84
C LYS A 261 -11.05 20.37 -11.66
N ALA A 262 -10.95 19.23 -10.97
CA ALA A 262 -11.48 19.16 -9.63
C ALA A 262 -10.58 20.07 -8.77
N ASP A 263 -11.01 21.31 -8.56
CA ASP A 263 -10.41 22.16 -7.53
C ASP A 263 -10.75 21.50 -6.20
N TRP A 264 -9.83 20.65 -5.70
CA TRP A 264 -9.97 20.01 -4.41
C TRP A 264 -9.80 21.08 -3.32
N PRO A 265 -10.83 21.38 -2.53
CA PRO A 265 -10.70 22.33 -1.43
C PRO A 265 -9.86 21.67 -0.33
N GLY A 266 -8.54 21.90 -0.34
CA GLY A 266 -7.66 21.38 0.71
C GLY A 266 -6.16 21.32 0.43
N TRP A 267 -5.69 21.69 -0.76
CA TRP A 267 -4.26 21.66 -1.10
C TRP A 267 -3.79 23.05 -1.54
N ASN A 268 -3.49 23.91 -0.56
CA ASN A 268 -2.61 25.07 -0.72
C ASN A 268 -1.40 24.88 0.20
#